data_AF-A0A353E8J2-F1
#
_entry.id   AF-A0A353E8J2-F1
#
_cell.length_a   1.000
_cell.length_b   1.000
_cell.length_c   1.000
_cell.angle_alpha   90.00
_cell.angle_beta   90.00
_cell.angle_gamma   90.00
#
_symmetry.space_group_name_H-M   'P 1'
#
loop_
_entity.id
_entity.type
_entity.pdbx_description
1 polymer ?
#
loop_
_entity_poly.entity_id
_entity_poly.type
_entity_poly.pdbx_seq_one_letter_code
_entity_poly.pdbx_strand_id
1 'polypeptide(L)'
;MENNILSAEQIVQILAPAIGARMLTSEQREAFEQGLNLLNGTTKANSFVKDARRFRDYHRRVRQMVTYLQTTDLTGGTGSSASNGSDKRRVGRPTKEEQAAYIEQQKQKALEEAKQSIFPELKPDTSVQQLTYNGIVANPNGDSIAATMPNLMQIRPFLTPALQERINTVRDLRNEMASKAEQAKTMAEANEKAISQGKEAIYTEDEIAELATRATEIESNILPSIYTDVDREMGECYLRLSEKTGDPEYINYVKKTFTVEPQELRTQFKPFFEKAQSRDPRFADAIAEKIANDRPEVKAKRDAEAKHKAEADALIKYIMRKDKPSSQTRVKGIKERIDQLRQKYSDIVSEDELAGYEAILTKTIEEAEVGTSSDAPAQPVKKEKV
;
A
#
# COMPACT_ATOMS: atom_id res chain seq x y z
N MET A 1 44.49 29.81 35.47
CA MET A 1 43.68 29.11 34.46
C MET A 1 42.64 30.12 34.00
N GLU A 2 42.82 30.65 32.80
CA GLU A 2 41.87 31.59 32.20
C GLU A 2 40.53 30.87 32.04
N ASN A 3 39.47 31.39 32.66
CA ASN A 3 38.12 30.87 32.47
C ASN A 3 37.69 31.20 31.04
N ASN A 4 37.80 30.21 30.15
CA ASN A 4 37.38 30.35 28.77
C ASN A 4 35.84 30.34 28.74
N ILE A 5 35.23 31.53 28.68
CA ILE A 5 33.77 31.70 28.65
C ILE A 5 33.30 31.41 27.22
N LEU A 6 32.54 30.34 27.03
CA LEU A 6 32.00 29.95 25.74
C LEU A 6 30.79 30.83 25.36
N SER A 7 30.70 31.21 24.07
CA SER A 7 29.51 31.87 23.54
C SER A 7 28.32 30.89 23.44
N ALA A 8 27.09 31.40 23.36
CA ALA A 8 25.90 30.57 23.21
C ALA A 8 25.97 29.64 21.99
N GLU A 9 26.53 30.13 20.87
CA GLU A 9 26.72 29.35 19.64
C GLU A 9 27.75 28.23 19.82
N GLN A 10 28.85 28.50 20.52
CA GLN A 10 29.88 27.49 20.83
C GLN A 10 29.35 26.41 21.76
N ILE A 11 28.55 26.78 22.76
CA ILE A 11 27.89 25.82 23.67
C ILE A 11 26.92 24.93 22.90
N VAL A 12 26.15 25.50 21.97
CA VAL A 12 25.25 24.71 21.11
C VAL A 12 26.02 23.73 20.23
N GLN A 13 27.15 24.14 19.64
CA GLN A 13 27.99 23.25 18.82
C GLN A 13 28.57 22.08 19.62
N ILE A 14 28.96 22.30 20.88
CA ILE A 14 29.49 21.26 21.77
C ILE A 14 28.37 20.31 22.25
N LEU A 15 27.16 20.83 22.48
CA LEU A 15 26.05 20.08 23.06
C LEU A 15 25.16 19.38 22.01
N ALA A 16 25.04 19.89 20.79
CA ALA A 16 24.18 19.31 19.76
C ALA A 16 24.51 17.83 19.44
N PRO A 17 25.79 17.40 19.35
CA PRO A 17 26.14 15.99 19.16
C PRO A 17 25.75 15.08 20.33
N ALA A 18 25.48 15.65 21.51
CA ALA A 18 25.11 14.91 22.70
C ALA A 18 23.59 14.67 22.82
N ILE A 19 22.78 15.15 21.87
CA ILE A 19 21.33 14.94 21.84
C ILE A 19 21.06 13.46 21.56
N GLY A 20 20.70 12.71 22.60
CA GLY A 20 20.46 11.26 22.52
C GLY A 20 21.60 10.40 23.09
N ALA A 21 22.69 11.02 23.57
CA ALA A 21 23.77 10.30 24.25
C ALA A 21 23.35 9.82 25.64
N ARG A 22 23.81 8.61 26.03
CA ARG A 22 23.50 8.00 27.34
C ARG A 22 24.21 8.71 28.50
N MET A 23 25.36 9.35 28.25
CA MET A 23 26.16 10.08 29.23
C MET A 23 26.89 11.26 28.54
N LEU A 24 27.06 12.38 29.24
CA LEU A 24 27.84 13.52 28.75
C LEU A 24 29.32 13.39 29.12
N THR A 25 30.20 13.80 28.20
CA THR A 25 31.64 13.98 28.44
C THR A 25 31.89 15.11 29.44
N SER A 26 33.10 15.20 30.00
CA SER A 26 33.47 16.28 30.92
C SER A 26 33.31 17.66 30.27
N GLU A 27 33.76 17.80 29.03
CA GLU A 27 33.64 19.03 28.23
C GLU A 27 32.18 19.42 27.99
N GLN A 28 31.31 18.46 27.68
CA GLN A 28 29.87 18.72 27.49
C GLN A 28 29.17 19.09 28.79
N ARG A 29 29.57 18.53 29.93
CA ARG A 29 29.03 18.93 31.24
C ARG A 29 29.45 20.34 31.60
N GLU A 30 30.68 20.71 31.32
CA GLU A 30 31.19 22.06 31.55
C GLU A 30 30.48 23.08 30.65
N ALA A 31 30.34 22.78 29.36
CA ALA A 31 29.55 23.61 28.43
C ALA A 31 28.08 23.76 28.87
N PHE A 32 27.48 22.70 29.42
CA PHE A 32 26.12 22.75 29.95
C PHE A 32 26.00 23.67 31.18
N GLU A 33 26.95 23.62 32.12
CA GLU A 33 26.99 24.51 33.28
C GLU A 33 27.21 25.98 32.86
N GLN A 34 28.06 26.21 31.86
CA GLN A 34 28.23 27.55 31.27
C GLN A 34 26.94 28.04 30.60
N GLY A 35 26.21 27.17 29.89
CA GLY A 35 24.89 27.48 29.31
C GLY A 35 23.84 27.82 30.37
N LEU A 36 23.83 27.13 31.51
CA LEU A 36 22.96 27.48 32.64
C LEU A 36 23.28 28.85 33.22
N ASN A 37 24.56 29.24 33.25
CA ASN A 37 24.98 30.56 33.70
C ASN A 37 24.55 31.66 32.73
N LEU A 38 24.61 31.43 31.41
CA LEU A 38 24.10 32.37 30.40
C LEU A 38 22.58 32.57 30.51
N LEU A 39 21.83 31.51 30.82
CA LEU A 39 20.38 31.55 30.97
C LEU A 39 19.91 32.07 32.35
N ASN A 40 20.83 32.29 33.31
CA ASN A 40 20.53 32.64 34.70
C ASN A 40 19.96 34.08 34.89
N GLY A 41 19.73 34.82 33.80
CA GLY A 41 19.05 36.13 33.79
C GLY A 41 17.80 36.17 32.91
N THR A 42 17.46 35.09 32.22
CA THR A 42 16.34 35.05 31.28
C THR A 42 15.07 34.58 31.98
N THR A 43 14.07 35.47 32.11
CA THR A 43 12.79 35.18 32.80
C THR A 43 12.09 33.91 32.31
N LYS A 44 12.18 33.62 31.01
CA LYS A 44 11.58 32.43 30.37
C LYS A 44 12.32 31.11 30.64
N ALA A 45 13.58 31.17 31.08
CA ALA A 45 14.42 29.98 31.33
C ALA A 45 14.66 29.72 32.83
N ASN A 46 14.16 30.57 33.73
CA ASN A 46 14.42 30.48 35.17
C ASN A 46 13.98 29.15 35.81
N SER A 47 12.81 28.61 35.43
CA SER A 47 12.35 27.30 35.93
C SER A 47 13.27 26.17 35.47
N PHE A 48 13.66 26.20 34.20
CA PHE A 48 14.60 25.25 33.62
C PHE A 48 15.97 25.29 34.30
N VAL A 49 16.54 26.48 34.52
CA VAL A 49 17.83 26.66 35.20
C VAL A 49 17.79 26.13 36.63
N LYS A 50 16.72 26.44 37.38
CA LYS A 50 16.52 25.98 38.77
C LYS A 50 16.44 24.46 38.84
N ASP A 51 15.65 23.84 37.96
CA ASP A 51 15.49 22.39 37.96
C ASP A 51 16.75 21.68 37.47
N ALA A 52 17.45 22.22 36.47
CA ALA A 52 18.70 21.66 35.97
C ALA A 52 19.78 21.64 37.07
N ARG A 53 19.94 22.72 37.83
CA ARG A 53 20.88 22.78 38.97
C ARG A 53 20.50 21.85 40.12
N ARG A 54 19.20 21.63 40.35
CA ARG A 54 18.70 20.78 41.44
C ARG A 54 18.96 19.29 41.20
N PHE A 55 18.70 18.82 39.99
CA PHE A 55 18.77 17.38 39.68
C PHE A 55 20.10 16.95 39.04
N ARG A 56 20.88 17.91 38.51
CA ARG A 56 22.16 17.69 37.81
C ARG A 56 22.09 16.65 36.68
N ASP A 57 20.88 16.39 36.22
CA ASP A 57 20.58 15.43 35.15
C ASP A 57 20.69 16.13 33.79
N TYR A 58 21.93 16.47 33.43
CA TYR A 58 22.22 17.28 32.24
C TYR A 58 21.94 16.52 30.93
N HIS A 59 22.18 15.21 30.89
CA HIS A 59 22.00 14.41 29.67
C HIS A 59 20.55 14.40 29.17
N ARG A 60 19.55 14.31 30.06
CA ARG A 60 18.13 14.37 29.67
C ARG A 60 17.66 15.77 29.26
N ARG A 61 18.46 16.80 29.53
CA ARG A 61 18.10 18.23 29.39
C ARG A 61 18.87 18.94 28.28
N VAL A 62 19.79 18.26 27.60
CA VAL A 62 20.59 18.82 26.49
C VAL A 62 19.72 19.43 25.39
N ARG A 63 18.67 18.71 24.97
CA ARG A 63 17.77 19.21 23.92
C ARG A 63 17.09 20.51 24.35
N GLN A 64 16.60 20.58 25.60
CA GLN A 64 15.97 21.78 26.14
C GLN A 64 16.96 22.94 26.26
N MET A 65 18.19 22.69 26.71
CA MET A 65 19.27 23.68 26.78
C MET A 65 19.56 24.29 25.40
N VAL A 66 19.78 23.44 24.38
CA VAL A 66 20.04 23.89 23.01
C VAL A 66 18.89 24.73 22.48
N THR A 67 17.64 24.30 22.70
CA THR A 67 16.46 25.08 22.31
C THR A 67 16.41 26.44 22.99
N TYR A 68 16.68 26.53 24.31
CA TYR A 68 16.70 27.83 24.99
C TYR A 68 17.78 28.74 24.40
N LEU A 69 19.02 28.27 24.28
CA LEU A 69 20.13 29.06 23.75
C LEU A 69 19.91 29.55 22.30
N GLN A 70 19.17 28.80 21.48
CA GLN A 70 18.83 29.17 20.10
C GLN A 70 17.62 30.11 19.97
N THR A 71 16.69 30.08 20.93
CA THR A 71 15.40 30.78 20.83
C THR A 71 15.31 32.02 21.70
N THR A 72 16.17 32.15 22.70
CA THR A 72 16.26 33.36 23.52
C THR A 72 17.27 34.31 22.90
N ASP A 73 16.81 35.51 22.51
CA ASP A 73 17.70 36.64 22.24
C ASP A 73 18.43 37.00 23.55
N LEU A 74 19.64 36.46 23.72
CA LEU A 74 20.48 36.67 24.90
C LEU A 74 21.06 38.10 24.96
N THR A 75 20.66 38.99 24.05
CA THR A 75 21.11 40.37 23.93
C THR A 75 20.17 41.33 24.65
N GLY A 76 20.29 41.36 25.97
CA GLY A 76 19.69 42.40 26.81
C GLY A 76 20.76 43.19 27.57
N GLY A 77 21.52 44.07 26.88
CA GLY A 77 22.38 45.05 27.56
C GLY A 77 23.51 45.65 26.72
N THR A 78 23.24 46.82 26.12
CA THR A 78 24.19 47.80 25.52
C THR A 78 24.94 47.39 24.24
N GLY A 79 24.66 48.11 23.15
CA GLY A 79 25.51 48.14 21.96
C GLY A 79 24.80 47.73 20.67
N SER A 80 24.32 48.72 19.93
CA SER A 80 23.78 48.61 18.59
C SER A 80 24.65 47.75 17.66
N SER A 81 24.05 46.76 17.00
CA SER A 81 24.52 46.28 15.70
C SER A 81 23.35 46.31 14.73
N ALA A 82 23.49 47.22 13.77
CA ALA A 82 22.48 47.62 12.82
C ALA A 82 22.15 46.48 11.84
N SER A 83 20.92 45.99 11.88
CA SER A 83 20.28 45.45 10.68
C SER A 83 19.92 46.64 9.79
N ASN A 84 20.61 46.76 8.65
CA ASN A 84 20.29 47.70 7.58
C ASN A 84 18.78 47.66 7.29
N GLY A 85 18.16 48.84 7.34
CA GLY A 85 16.73 48.99 7.21
C GLY A 85 16.25 48.86 5.77
N SER A 86 15.30 47.96 5.56
CA SER A 86 14.11 48.18 4.73
C SER A 86 13.12 47.03 4.95
N ASP A 87 12.46 46.99 6.12
CA ASP A 87 11.10 46.46 6.22
C ASP A 87 10.56 46.62 7.64
N LYS A 88 10.06 47.83 7.93
CA LYS A 88 9.10 47.98 9.01
C LYS A 88 7.79 47.39 8.49
N ARG A 89 7.38 46.24 9.02
CA ARG A 89 6.08 45.59 8.74
C ARG A 89 4.97 46.65 8.79
N ARG A 90 4.44 47.02 7.63
CA ARG A 90 3.37 48.01 7.50
C ARG A 90 2.04 47.32 7.82
N VAL A 91 1.39 47.73 8.90
CA VAL A 91 0.09 47.18 9.31
C VAL A 91 -1.00 47.92 8.53
N GLY A 92 -1.60 47.27 7.54
CA GLY A 92 -2.65 47.83 6.66
C GLY A 92 -2.96 46.94 5.45
N ARG A 93 -4.05 47.22 4.73
CA ARG A 93 -4.49 46.45 3.55
C ARG A 93 -3.38 46.47 2.47
N PRO A 94 -2.88 45.31 2.00
CA PRO A 94 -1.80 45.25 1.02
C PRO A 94 -2.16 45.99 -0.28
N THR A 95 -1.20 46.73 -0.84
CA THR A 95 -1.38 47.45 -2.10
C THR A 95 -1.53 46.48 -3.28
N LYS A 96 -2.16 46.90 -4.39
CA LYS A 96 -2.40 46.03 -5.56
C LYS A 96 -1.09 45.46 -6.14
N GLU A 97 0.00 46.22 -6.06
CA GLU A 97 1.32 45.80 -6.54
C GLU A 97 1.96 44.77 -5.61
N GLU A 98 1.82 44.90 -4.29
CA GLU A 98 2.25 43.88 -3.32
C GLU A 98 1.43 42.59 -3.43
N GLN A 99 0.13 42.69 -3.75
CA GLN A 99 -0.70 41.51 -4.01
C GLN A 99 -0.28 40.80 -5.30
N ALA A 100 0.05 41.55 -6.35
CA ALA A 100 0.55 40.98 -7.60
C ALA A 100 1.92 40.29 -7.39
N ALA A 101 2.83 40.93 -6.66
CA ALA A 101 4.12 40.35 -6.30
C ALA A 101 3.97 39.10 -5.41
N TYR A 102 3.00 39.10 -4.49
CA TYR A 102 2.71 37.93 -3.66
C TYR A 102 2.10 36.78 -4.47
N ILE A 103 1.24 37.08 -5.45
CA ILE A 103 0.67 36.08 -6.37
C ILE A 103 1.75 35.52 -7.30
N GLU A 104 2.67 36.35 -7.79
CA GLU A 104 3.81 35.90 -8.59
C GLU A 104 4.78 35.06 -7.76
N GLN A 105 5.07 35.46 -6.52
CA GLN A 105 5.87 34.66 -5.60
C GLN A 105 5.17 33.34 -5.25
N GLN A 106 3.86 33.32 -5.03
CA GLN A 106 3.12 32.07 -4.84
C GLN A 106 3.15 31.19 -6.09
N LYS A 107 3.00 31.77 -7.29
CA LYS A 107 3.09 31.01 -8.55
C LYS A 107 4.50 30.47 -8.79
N GLN A 108 5.54 31.25 -8.51
CA GLN A 108 6.92 30.81 -8.61
C GLN A 108 7.22 29.73 -7.58
N LYS A 109 6.74 29.88 -6.34
CA LYS A 109 6.90 28.88 -5.28
C LYS A 109 6.11 27.61 -5.57
N ALA A 110 4.91 27.71 -6.16
CA ALA A 110 4.13 26.57 -6.64
C ALA A 110 4.76 25.91 -7.88
N LEU A 111 5.44 26.67 -8.74
CA LEU A 111 6.21 26.14 -9.87
C LEU A 111 7.53 25.51 -9.42
N GLU A 112 8.16 26.03 -8.39
CA GLU A 112 9.34 25.44 -7.75
C GLU A 112 8.96 24.21 -6.94
N GLU A 113 7.84 24.21 -6.23
CA GLU A 113 7.26 23.02 -5.60
C GLU A 113 6.74 22.03 -6.64
N ALA A 114 6.25 22.45 -7.80
CA ALA A 114 5.97 21.54 -8.91
C ALA A 114 7.27 21.00 -9.50
N LYS A 115 8.32 21.81 -9.69
CA LYS A 115 9.63 21.34 -10.16
C LYS A 115 10.33 20.42 -9.15
N GLN A 116 10.14 20.66 -7.85
CA GLN A 116 10.63 19.80 -6.76
C GLN A 116 9.69 18.60 -6.51
N SER A 117 8.40 18.69 -6.83
CA SER A 117 7.42 17.59 -6.67
C SER A 117 7.12 16.81 -7.96
N ILE A 118 7.78 17.14 -9.08
CA ILE A 118 7.74 16.29 -10.27
C ILE A 118 8.66 15.08 -10.08
N PHE A 119 9.78 15.19 -9.33
CA PHE A 119 10.46 14.04 -8.70
C PHE A 119 11.39 14.49 -7.56
N PRO A 120 10.97 14.38 -6.29
CA PRO A 120 11.85 13.86 -5.28
C PRO A 120 11.85 12.34 -5.46
N GLU A 121 13.02 11.71 -5.63
CA GLU A 121 13.20 10.28 -5.35
C GLU A 121 13.01 10.00 -3.84
N LEU A 122 12.03 10.62 -3.17
CA LEU A 122 11.45 10.03 -1.98
C LEU A 122 10.67 8.83 -2.47
N LYS A 123 11.39 7.70 -2.60
CA LYS A 123 10.78 6.41 -2.35
C LYS A 123 9.91 6.59 -1.09
N PRO A 124 8.64 6.14 -1.08
CA PRO A 124 7.87 6.14 0.15
C PRO A 124 8.76 5.58 1.25
N ASP A 125 8.77 6.21 2.43
CA ASP A 125 9.53 5.71 3.56
C ASP A 125 8.99 4.30 3.88
N THR A 126 9.68 3.34 3.27
CA THR A 126 9.42 1.90 3.29
C THR A 126 10.41 1.26 4.25
N SER A 127 10.95 2.05 5.19
CA SER A 127 11.60 1.51 6.35
C SER A 127 10.57 0.66 7.09
N VAL A 128 10.63 -0.65 6.85
CA VAL A 128 9.98 -1.63 7.72
C VAL A 128 10.74 -1.50 9.03
N GLN A 129 10.17 -0.73 9.98
CA GLN A 129 10.68 -0.76 11.35
C GLN A 129 10.74 -2.22 11.76
N GLN A 130 11.82 -2.62 12.44
CA GLN A 130 11.99 -4.01 12.88
C GLN A 130 10.67 -4.51 13.46
N LEU A 131 10.14 -5.56 12.84
CA LEU A 131 8.94 -6.24 13.27
C LEU A 131 9.22 -6.82 14.66
N THR A 132 9.00 -6.00 15.69
CA THR A 132 9.27 -6.39 17.07
C THR A 132 8.20 -7.40 17.48
N TYR A 133 8.51 -8.67 17.29
CA TYR A 133 7.76 -9.75 17.89
C TYR A 133 7.91 -9.59 19.41
N ASN A 134 6.81 -9.22 20.08
CA ASN A 134 6.66 -8.84 21.50
C ASN A 134 6.87 -7.36 21.88
N GLY A 135 6.95 -6.43 20.92
CA GLY A 135 7.10 -5.00 21.22
C GLY A 135 5.79 -4.22 21.10
N ILE A 136 5.38 -3.53 22.15
CA ILE A 136 4.33 -2.49 22.10
C ILE A 136 4.81 -1.40 21.15
N VAL A 137 4.43 -1.45 19.88
CA VAL A 137 4.61 -0.32 18.96
C VAL A 137 3.40 0.58 19.15
N ALA A 138 3.47 1.44 20.17
CA ALA A 138 2.56 2.56 20.30
C ALA A 138 2.75 3.45 19.07
N ASN A 139 1.70 3.58 18.27
CA ASN A 139 1.61 4.64 17.27
C ASN A 139 1.77 5.98 18.00
N PRO A 140 2.56 6.96 17.51
CA PRO A 140 2.64 8.30 18.11
C PRO A 140 1.28 9.02 18.23
N ASN A 141 0.24 8.51 17.55
CA ASN A 141 -1.14 8.99 17.65
C ASN A 141 -1.97 8.32 18.77
N GLY A 142 -1.35 7.54 19.67
CA GLY A 142 -1.96 7.18 20.96
C GLY A 142 -2.80 5.92 21.02
N ASP A 143 -2.83 5.07 20.00
CA ASP A 143 -3.56 3.79 20.07
C ASP A 143 -2.62 2.65 20.51
N SER A 144 -2.84 2.18 21.74
CA SER A 144 -2.16 1.02 22.33
C SER A 144 -3.05 -0.21 22.18
N ILE A 145 -2.86 -1.03 21.13
CA ILE A 145 -3.61 -2.30 20.97
C ILE A 145 -2.75 -3.40 20.34
N ALA A 146 -2.61 -4.50 21.11
CA ALA A 146 -2.16 -5.85 20.74
C ALA A 146 -0.69 -6.05 20.35
N ALA A 147 0.08 -6.51 21.34
CA ALA A 147 1.53 -6.74 21.34
C ALA A 147 2.04 -7.97 20.55
N THR A 148 1.35 -8.46 19.51
CA THR A 148 1.75 -9.74 18.86
C THR A 148 1.69 -9.77 17.33
N MET A 149 1.50 -8.63 16.65
CA MET A 149 1.71 -8.58 15.20
C MET A 149 2.53 -7.37 14.77
N PRO A 150 3.39 -7.54 13.75
CA PRO A 150 3.78 -6.48 12.84
C PRO A 150 2.61 -5.53 12.57
N ASN A 151 2.85 -4.22 12.59
CA ASN A 151 1.82 -3.26 12.22
C ASN A 151 1.31 -3.65 10.82
N LEU A 152 0.04 -4.07 10.68
CA LEU A 152 -0.52 -4.56 9.41
C LEU A 152 -0.27 -3.57 8.26
N MET A 153 -0.14 -2.28 8.59
CA MET A 153 0.20 -1.21 7.66
C MET A 153 1.62 -1.34 7.06
N GLN A 154 2.59 -1.85 7.80
CA GLN A 154 3.97 -2.05 7.34
C GLN A 154 4.11 -3.22 6.36
N ILE A 155 3.30 -4.26 6.55
CA ILE A 155 3.30 -5.44 5.67
C ILE A 155 2.35 -5.28 4.48
N ARG A 156 1.44 -4.30 4.52
CA ARG A 156 0.47 -4.00 3.45
C ARG A 156 1.07 -3.95 2.05
N PRO A 157 2.27 -3.36 1.80
CA PRO A 157 2.85 -3.31 0.46
C PRO A 157 3.17 -4.68 -0.15
N PHE A 158 3.28 -5.73 0.67
CA PHE A 158 3.60 -7.09 0.22
C PHE A 158 2.35 -7.94 -0.07
N LEU A 159 1.17 -7.44 0.27
CA LEU A 159 -0.10 -8.18 0.18
C LEU A 159 -0.87 -7.85 -1.10
N THR A 160 -1.80 -8.73 -1.48
CA THR A 160 -2.68 -8.53 -2.64
C THR A 160 -3.64 -7.35 -2.43
N PRO A 161 -4.05 -6.64 -3.50
CA PRO A 161 -4.95 -5.48 -3.38
C PRO A 161 -6.23 -5.77 -2.61
N ALA A 162 -6.83 -6.95 -2.84
CA ALA A 162 -8.04 -7.39 -2.13
C ALA A 162 -7.81 -7.53 -0.62
N LEU A 163 -6.66 -8.09 -0.20
CA LEU A 163 -6.34 -8.22 1.21
C LEU A 163 -5.94 -6.88 1.84
N GLN A 164 -5.29 -5.99 1.09
CA GLN A 164 -5.01 -4.63 1.55
C GLN A 164 -6.29 -3.85 1.88
N GLU A 165 -7.33 -3.97 1.05
CA GLU A 165 -8.64 -3.36 1.33
C GLU A 165 -9.27 -3.93 2.60
N ARG A 166 -9.25 -5.26 2.78
CA ARG A 166 -9.76 -5.91 4.00
C ARG A 166 -8.98 -5.52 5.24
N ILE A 167 -7.68 -5.27 5.14
CA ILE A 167 -6.88 -4.78 6.26
C ILE A 167 -7.28 -3.36 6.66
N ASN A 168 -7.61 -2.50 5.70
CA ASN A 168 -8.06 -1.15 6.00
C ASN A 168 -9.35 -1.14 6.85
N THR A 169 -10.22 -2.14 6.67
CA THR A 169 -11.46 -2.28 7.45
C THR A 169 -11.27 -2.93 8.82
N VAL A 170 -10.09 -3.48 9.16
CA VAL A 170 -9.85 -4.15 10.46
C VAL A 170 -10.11 -3.23 11.64
N ARG A 171 -9.75 -1.95 11.54
CA ARG A 171 -10.02 -0.96 12.60
C ARG A 171 -11.53 -0.77 12.78
N ASP A 172 -12.24 -0.61 11.68
CA ASP A 172 -13.69 -0.41 11.70
C ASP A 172 -14.41 -1.64 12.22
N LEU A 173 -13.98 -2.85 11.82
CA LEU A 173 -14.50 -4.12 12.33
C LEU A 173 -14.29 -4.26 13.84
N ARG A 174 -13.12 -3.88 14.37
CA ARG A 174 -12.88 -3.89 15.83
C ARG A 174 -13.77 -2.89 16.57
N ASN A 175 -13.95 -1.70 16.00
CA ASN A 175 -14.84 -0.69 16.56
C ASN A 175 -16.31 -1.13 16.51
N GLU A 176 -16.74 -1.74 15.40
CA GLU A 176 -18.07 -2.34 15.24
C GLU A 176 -18.29 -3.44 16.27
N MET A 177 -17.36 -4.38 16.39
CA MET A 177 -17.41 -5.46 17.37
C MET A 177 -17.54 -4.93 18.80
N ALA A 178 -16.67 -3.99 19.19
CA ALA A 178 -16.72 -3.39 20.53
C ALA A 178 -18.04 -2.67 20.79
N SER A 179 -18.51 -1.87 19.82
CA SER A 179 -19.76 -1.14 19.94
C SER A 179 -20.98 -2.07 20.03
N LYS A 180 -21.02 -3.13 19.21
CA LYS A 180 -22.13 -4.10 19.20
C LYS A 180 -22.15 -4.96 20.45
N ALA A 181 -20.98 -5.39 20.95
CA ALA A 181 -20.87 -6.11 22.22
C ALA A 181 -21.31 -5.24 23.41
N GLU A 182 -20.92 -3.96 23.43
CA GLU A 182 -21.34 -3.02 24.48
C GLU A 182 -22.84 -2.70 24.41
N GLN A 183 -23.40 -2.52 23.21
CA GLN A 183 -24.85 -2.37 23.01
C GLN A 183 -25.62 -3.59 23.50
N ALA A 184 -25.20 -4.81 23.13
CA ALA A 184 -25.85 -6.04 23.59
C ALA A 184 -25.80 -6.17 25.12
N LYS A 185 -24.64 -5.88 25.72
CA LYS A 185 -24.46 -5.91 27.18
C LYS A 185 -25.34 -4.90 27.90
N THR A 186 -25.37 -3.65 27.42
CA THR A 186 -26.16 -2.58 28.03
C THR A 186 -27.67 -2.85 27.92
N MET A 187 -28.13 -3.42 26.80
CA MET A 187 -29.52 -3.84 26.64
C MET A 187 -29.89 -5.00 27.56
N ALA A 188 -29.00 -6.00 27.71
CA ALA A 188 -29.20 -7.11 28.63
C ALA A 188 -29.25 -6.63 30.10
N GLU A 189 -28.32 -5.77 30.52
CA GLU A 189 -28.32 -5.18 31.87
C GLU A 189 -29.57 -4.32 32.13
N ALA A 190 -30.08 -3.62 31.12
CA ALA A 190 -31.31 -2.85 31.22
C ALA A 190 -32.53 -3.74 31.44
N ASN A 191 -32.61 -4.87 30.72
CA ASN A 191 -33.64 -5.88 30.92
C ASN A 191 -33.58 -6.51 32.32
N GLU A 192 -32.39 -6.90 32.79
CA GLU A 192 -32.21 -7.43 34.15
C GLU A 192 -32.69 -6.44 35.22
N LYS A 193 -32.36 -5.16 35.07
CA LYS A 193 -32.81 -4.10 35.99
C LYS A 193 -34.32 -3.90 35.93
N ALA A 194 -34.94 -3.94 34.75
CA ALA A 194 -36.38 -3.80 34.60
C ALA A 194 -37.14 -4.96 35.28
N ILE A 195 -36.68 -6.18 35.04
CA ILE A 195 -37.23 -7.40 35.66
C ILE A 195 -37.06 -7.35 37.18
N SER A 196 -35.90 -6.92 37.69
CA SER A 196 -35.68 -6.77 39.15
C SER A 196 -36.59 -5.73 39.80
N GLN A 197 -37.10 -4.77 39.02
CA GLN A 197 -38.07 -3.76 39.46
C GLN A 197 -39.53 -4.21 39.26
N GLY A 198 -39.76 -5.46 38.83
CA GLY A 198 -41.09 -6.01 38.56
C GLY A 198 -41.74 -5.47 37.29
N LYS A 199 -40.95 -4.91 36.36
CA LYS A 199 -41.42 -4.44 35.05
C LYS A 199 -41.11 -5.49 33.98
N GLU A 200 -41.85 -5.43 32.87
CA GLU A 200 -41.55 -6.24 31.69
C GLU A 200 -40.22 -5.82 31.05
N ALA A 201 -39.63 -6.73 30.27
CA ALA A 201 -38.39 -6.49 29.55
C ALA A 201 -38.54 -5.31 28.58
N ILE A 202 -37.50 -4.47 28.48
CA ILE A 202 -37.49 -3.26 27.67
C ILE A 202 -37.16 -3.60 26.21
N TYR A 203 -36.23 -4.54 26.02
CA TYR A 203 -35.74 -5.00 24.72
C TYR A 203 -36.07 -6.48 24.54
N THR A 204 -36.27 -6.90 23.30
CA THR A 204 -36.50 -8.32 22.99
C THR A 204 -35.19 -9.11 23.06
N GLU A 205 -35.28 -10.41 23.35
CA GLU A 205 -34.10 -11.29 23.33
C GLU A 205 -33.50 -11.39 21.93
N ASP A 206 -34.33 -11.34 20.88
CA ASP A 206 -33.89 -11.37 19.49
C ASP A 206 -33.01 -10.16 19.14
N GLU A 207 -33.38 -8.95 19.55
CA GLU A 207 -32.58 -7.73 19.32
C GLU A 207 -31.21 -7.79 20.00
N ILE A 208 -31.14 -8.33 21.23
CA ILE A 208 -29.89 -8.50 21.97
C ILE A 208 -29.04 -9.59 21.29
N ALA A 209 -29.68 -10.69 20.89
CA ALA A 209 -29.02 -11.82 20.24
C ALA A 209 -28.44 -11.42 18.88
N GLU A 210 -29.11 -10.59 18.08
CA GLU A 210 -28.57 -10.10 16.80
C GLU A 210 -27.27 -9.31 16.99
N LEU A 211 -27.25 -8.39 17.96
CA LEU A 211 -26.06 -7.58 18.26
C LEU A 211 -24.90 -8.43 18.79
N ALA A 212 -25.20 -9.36 19.69
CA ALA A 212 -24.21 -10.29 20.25
C ALA A 212 -23.67 -11.27 19.19
N THR A 213 -24.54 -11.79 18.33
CA THR A 213 -24.18 -12.70 17.23
C THR A 213 -23.27 -11.98 16.24
N ARG A 214 -23.59 -10.74 15.88
CA ARG A 214 -22.75 -9.95 14.99
C ARG A 214 -21.37 -9.66 15.58
N ALA A 215 -21.29 -9.30 16.85
CA ALA A 215 -20.01 -9.08 17.52
C ALA A 215 -19.18 -10.39 17.54
N THR A 216 -19.82 -11.51 17.86
CA THR A 216 -19.18 -12.84 17.89
C THR A 216 -18.70 -13.26 16.50
N GLU A 217 -19.48 -13.00 15.45
CA GLU A 217 -19.11 -13.28 14.05
C GLU A 217 -17.85 -12.51 13.65
N ILE A 218 -17.75 -11.23 14.03
CA ILE A 218 -16.57 -10.42 13.74
C ILE A 218 -15.34 -10.97 14.45
N GLU A 219 -15.47 -11.31 15.74
CA GLU A 219 -14.37 -11.80 16.57
C GLU A 219 -13.88 -13.18 16.16
N SER A 220 -14.79 -14.11 15.89
CA SER A 220 -14.48 -15.53 15.70
C SER A 220 -14.24 -15.92 14.24
N ASN A 221 -14.86 -15.23 13.28
CA ASN A 221 -14.79 -15.59 11.87
C ASN A 221 -14.09 -14.52 11.03
N ILE A 222 -14.59 -13.28 11.06
CA ILE A 222 -14.13 -12.24 10.12
C ILE A 222 -12.68 -11.84 10.41
N LEU A 223 -12.37 -11.40 11.63
CA LEU A 223 -11.02 -10.98 11.98
C LEU A 223 -10.00 -12.14 11.85
N PRO A 224 -10.27 -13.36 12.38
CA PRO A 224 -9.34 -14.48 12.23
C PRO A 224 -9.12 -14.90 10.78
N SER A 225 -10.14 -14.81 9.91
CA SER A 225 -9.97 -15.08 8.48
C SER A 225 -8.99 -14.10 7.83
N ILE A 226 -9.12 -12.79 8.10
CA ILE A 226 -8.21 -11.77 7.58
C ILE A 226 -6.77 -12.06 8.04
N TYR A 227 -6.58 -12.38 9.32
CA TYR A 227 -5.26 -12.71 9.84
C TYR A 227 -4.68 -14.01 9.25
N THR A 228 -5.54 -14.99 9.00
CA THR A 228 -5.13 -16.24 8.36
C THR A 228 -4.68 -16.00 6.92
N ASP A 229 -5.39 -15.16 6.18
CA ASP A 229 -5.02 -14.77 4.83
C ASP A 229 -3.71 -13.98 4.81
N VAL A 230 -3.50 -13.09 5.80
CA VAL A 230 -2.21 -12.38 5.98
C VAL A 230 -1.07 -13.36 6.25
N ASP A 231 -1.24 -14.29 7.19
CA ASP A 231 -0.22 -15.31 7.49
C ASP A 231 0.15 -16.10 6.21
N ARG A 232 -0.85 -16.42 5.40
CA ARG A 232 -0.68 -17.17 4.14
C ARG A 232 0.09 -16.36 3.09
N GLU A 233 -0.32 -15.12 2.81
CA GLU A 233 0.34 -14.28 1.81
C GLU A 233 1.76 -13.90 2.24
N MET A 234 1.97 -13.58 3.51
CA MET A 234 3.32 -13.29 4.04
C MET A 234 4.21 -14.53 4.05
N GLY A 235 3.64 -15.71 4.34
CA GLY A 235 4.34 -16.99 4.19
C GLY A 235 4.72 -17.29 2.74
N GLU A 236 3.90 -16.86 1.77
CA GLU A 236 4.20 -16.95 0.34
C GLU A 236 5.37 -16.04 -0.04
N CYS A 237 5.38 -14.80 0.45
CA CYS A 237 6.51 -13.87 0.29
C CYS A 237 7.81 -14.45 0.89
N TYR A 238 7.75 -15.07 2.06
CA TYR A 238 8.90 -15.75 2.67
C TYR A 238 9.53 -16.80 1.75
N LEU A 239 8.71 -17.62 1.09
CA LEU A 239 9.16 -18.67 0.18
C LEU A 239 9.71 -18.07 -1.12
N ARG A 240 9.06 -17.03 -1.67
CA ARG A 240 9.55 -16.31 -2.85
C ARG A 240 10.89 -15.63 -2.64
N LEU A 241 11.17 -15.16 -1.43
CA LEU A 241 12.44 -14.51 -1.08
C LEU A 241 13.60 -15.51 -0.88
N SER A 242 13.37 -16.82 -1.00
CA SER A 242 14.44 -17.83 -0.87
C SER A 242 15.47 -17.71 -2.00
N GLU A 243 16.75 -17.57 -1.65
CA GLU A 243 17.84 -17.45 -2.64
C GLU A 243 18.03 -18.71 -3.51
N LYS A 244 17.70 -19.89 -2.98
CA LYS A 244 17.93 -21.18 -3.65
C LYS A 244 16.73 -21.67 -4.46
N THR A 245 15.53 -21.45 -3.94
CA THR A 245 14.29 -22.06 -4.43
C THR A 245 13.18 -21.05 -4.70
N GLY A 246 13.42 -19.78 -4.38
CA GLY A 246 12.44 -18.72 -4.53
C GLY A 246 12.36 -18.18 -5.95
N ASP A 247 11.77 -17.00 -6.07
CA ASP A 247 11.50 -16.33 -7.34
C ASP A 247 12.52 -15.19 -7.55
N PRO A 248 13.45 -15.33 -8.52
CA PRO A 248 14.44 -14.30 -8.83
C PRO A 248 13.82 -12.95 -9.27
N GLU A 249 12.67 -12.97 -9.94
CA GLU A 249 11.98 -11.75 -10.36
C GLU A 249 11.42 -10.99 -9.16
N TYR A 250 10.79 -11.74 -8.24
CA TYR A 250 10.29 -11.18 -6.98
C TYR A 250 11.41 -10.62 -6.11
N ILE A 251 12.54 -11.33 -5.98
CA ILE A 251 13.72 -10.85 -5.24
C ILE A 251 14.23 -9.54 -5.86
N ASN A 252 14.31 -9.45 -7.20
CA ASN A 252 14.72 -8.23 -7.89
C ASN A 252 13.72 -7.09 -7.72
N TYR A 253 12.42 -7.38 -7.75
CA TYR A 253 11.37 -6.41 -7.45
C TYR A 253 11.53 -5.83 -6.05
N VAL A 254 11.78 -6.69 -5.05
CA VAL A 254 11.97 -6.24 -3.67
C VAL A 254 13.22 -5.37 -3.52
N LYS A 255 14.36 -5.76 -4.13
CA LYS A 255 15.59 -4.95 -4.13
C LYS A 255 15.42 -3.56 -4.75
N LYS A 256 14.56 -3.43 -5.77
CA LYS A 256 14.30 -2.15 -6.45
C LYS A 256 13.35 -1.27 -5.64
N THR A 257 12.29 -1.87 -5.13
CA THR A 257 11.16 -1.19 -4.51
C THR A 257 11.44 -0.80 -3.07
N PHE A 258 12.09 -1.69 -2.30
CA PHE A 258 12.34 -1.49 -0.88
C PHE A 258 13.83 -1.24 -0.63
N THR A 259 14.13 -0.44 0.39
CA THR A 259 15.52 -0.14 0.81
C THR A 259 16.13 -1.26 1.66
N VAL A 260 15.32 -2.23 2.08
CA VAL A 260 15.71 -3.34 2.95
C VAL A 260 16.24 -4.52 2.13
N GLU A 261 17.24 -5.22 2.65
CA GLU A 261 17.75 -6.43 2.00
C GLU A 261 16.68 -7.54 1.97
N PRO A 262 16.47 -8.24 0.83
CA PRO A 262 15.48 -9.32 0.71
C PRO A 262 15.60 -10.40 1.79
N GLN A 263 16.83 -10.71 2.22
CA GLN A 263 17.08 -11.75 3.22
C GLN A 263 16.76 -11.30 4.64
N GLU A 264 16.92 -10.01 4.93
CA GLU A 264 16.45 -9.40 6.18
C GLU A 264 14.91 -9.45 6.23
N LEU A 265 14.23 -9.07 5.15
CA LEU A 265 12.77 -9.21 5.03
C LEU A 265 12.31 -10.66 5.17
N ARG A 266 13.04 -11.61 4.57
CA ARG A 266 12.75 -13.04 4.71
C ARG A 266 12.83 -13.49 6.17
N THR A 267 13.82 -13.01 6.93
CA THR A 267 13.92 -13.31 8.36
C THR A 267 12.72 -12.77 9.13
N GLN A 268 12.27 -11.56 8.78
CA GLN A 268 11.07 -10.94 9.37
C GLN A 268 9.78 -11.67 9.02
N PHE A 269 9.69 -12.30 7.83
CA PHE A 269 8.50 -13.02 7.39
C PHE A 269 8.43 -14.48 7.87
N LYS A 270 9.52 -15.01 8.42
CA LYS A 270 9.60 -16.41 8.91
C LYS A 270 8.47 -16.79 9.89
N PRO A 271 8.07 -15.97 10.87
CA PRO A 271 7.00 -16.33 11.79
C PRO A 271 5.64 -16.54 11.10
N PHE A 272 5.36 -15.80 10.02
CA PHE A 272 4.12 -15.96 9.25
C PHE A 272 4.13 -17.28 8.47
N PHE A 273 5.28 -17.62 7.88
CA PHE A 273 5.47 -18.92 7.24
C PHE A 273 5.28 -20.08 8.23
N GLU A 274 5.89 -20.02 9.41
CA GLU A 274 5.75 -21.07 10.43
C GLU A 274 4.29 -21.25 10.86
N LYS A 275 3.54 -20.15 11.04
CA LYS A 275 2.10 -20.20 11.32
C LYS A 275 1.29 -20.81 10.18
N ALA A 276 1.53 -20.37 8.94
CA ALA A 276 0.84 -20.91 7.76
C ALA A 276 1.13 -22.42 7.59
N GLN A 277 2.39 -22.82 7.72
CA GLN A 277 2.84 -24.21 7.64
C GLN A 277 2.28 -25.09 8.77
N SER A 278 2.12 -24.54 9.98
CA SER A 278 1.51 -25.26 11.09
C SER A 278 0.01 -25.55 10.88
N ARG A 279 -0.69 -24.68 10.14
CA ARG A 279 -2.11 -24.84 9.80
C ARG A 279 -2.29 -25.76 8.60
N ASP A 280 -1.44 -25.62 7.59
CA ASP A 280 -1.46 -26.42 6.36
C ASP A 280 -0.07 -27.03 6.09
N PRO A 281 0.12 -28.34 6.35
CA PRO A 281 1.38 -29.02 6.09
C PRO A 281 1.81 -29.04 4.62
N ARG A 282 0.89 -28.85 3.67
CA ARG A 282 1.20 -28.82 2.23
C ARG A 282 1.44 -27.40 1.71
N PHE A 283 1.40 -26.41 2.58
CA PHE A 283 1.54 -25.01 2.22
C PHE A 283 2.83 -24.74 1.43
N ALA A 284 3.99 -25.17 1.97
CA ALA A 284 5.27 -24.97 1.30
C ALA A 284 5.33 -25.61 -0.10
N ASP A 285 4.81 -26.83 -0.26
CA ASP A 285 4.82 -27.56 -1.53
C ASP A 285 3.91 -26.88 -2.56
N ALA A 286 2.70 -26.49 -2.16
CA ALA A 286 1.75 -25.80 -3.03
C ALA A 286 2.29 -24.44 -3.52
N ILE A 287 2.98 -23.70 -2.64
CA ILE A 287 3.62 -22.44 -3.03
C ILE A 287 4.85 -22.69 -3.91
N ALA A 288 5.64 -23.72 -3.66
CA ALA A 288 6.77 -24.08 -4.52
C ALA A 288 6.31 -24.43 -5.95
N GLU A 289 5.21 -25.17 -6.08
CA GLU A 289 4.58 -25.45 -7.38
C GLU A 289 4.06 -24.16 -8.05
N LYS A 290 3.43 -23.26 -7.28
CA LYS A 290 3.00 -21.95 -7.78
C LYS A 290 4.18 -21.12 -8.30
N ILE A 291 5.27 -21.04 -7.54
CA ILE A 291 6.50 -20.34 -7.95
C ILE A 291 7.10 -20.97 -9.20
N ALA A 292 7.14 -22.30 -9.30
CA ALA A 292 7.64 -22.99 -10.50
C ALA A 292 6.78 -22.68 -11.74
N ASN A 293 5.47 -22.58 -11.58
CA ASN A 293 4.52 -22.20 -12.62
C ASN A 293 4.59 -20.72 -13.01
N ASP A 294 4.94 -19.84 -12.06
CA ASP A 294 5.06 -18.40 -12.27
C ASP A 294 6.37 -18.02 -13.01
N ARG A 295 7.33 -18.94 -13.14
CA ARG A 295 8.59 -18.68 -13.85
C ARG A 295 8.33 -18.17 -15.28
N PRO A 296 9.06 -17.13 -15.72
CA PRO A 296 8.80 -16.44 -16.99
C PRO A 296 8.88 -17.37 -18.20
N GLU A 297 9.74 -18.39 -18.17
CA GLU A 297 9.86 -19.38 -19.25
C GLU A 297 8.63 -20.29 -19.35
N VAL A 298 8.05 -20.67 -18.22
CA VAL A 298 6.85 -21.53 -18.16
C VAL A 298 5.61 -20.71 -18.50
N LYS A 299 5.55 -19.46 -18.01
CA LYS A 299 4.51 -18.50 -18.38
C LYS A 299 4.54 -18.17 -19.87
N ALA A 300 5.71 -17.91 -20.45
CA ALA A 300 5.85 -17.64 -21.88
C ALA A 300 5.44 -18.85 -22.74
N LYS A 301 5.75 -20.08 -22.31
CA LYS A 301 5.28 -21.31 -22.97
C LYS A 301 3.77 -21.46 -22.86
N ARG A 302 3.19 -21.27 -21.67
CA ARG A 302 1.73 -21.30 -21.49
C ARG A 302 1.02 -20.21 -22.29
N ASP A 303 1.56 -18.99 -22.33
CA ASP A 303 0.99 -17.89 -23.11
C ASP A 303 1.14 -18.15 -24.62
N ALA A 304 2.21 -18.81 -25.06
CA ALA A 304 2.39 -19.25 -26.44
C ALA A 304 1.40 -20.37 -26.81
N GLU A 305 1.23 -21.38 -25.95
CA GLU A 305 0.24 -22.46 -26.11
C GLU A 305 -1.19 -21.92 -26.10
N ALA A 306 -1.50 -20.98 -25.19
CA ALA A 306 -2.81 -20.33 -25.13
C ALA A 306 -3.08 -19.47 -26.36
N LYS A 307 -2.07 -18.75 -26.88
CA LYS A 307 -2.18 -18.02 -28.15
C LYS A 307 -2.36 -18.96 -29.33
N HIS A 308 -1.57 -20.02 -29.41
CA HIS A 308 -1.64 -21.02 -30.47
C HIS A 308 -3.00 -21.73 -30.48
N LYS A 309 -3.54 -22.05 -29.30
CA LYS A 309 -4.92 -22.53 -29.13
C LYS A 309 -5.98 -21.49 -29.53
N ALA A 310 -5.83 -20.24 -29.10
CA ALA A 310 -6.77 -19.17 -29.44
C ALA A 310 -6.79 -18.86 -30.95
N GLU A 311 -5.66 -18.97 -31.62
CA GLU A 311 -5.56 -18.85 -33.09
C GLU A 311 -6.28 -20.00 -33.80
N ALA A 312 -6.10 -21.24 -33.34
CA ALA A 312 -6.84 -22.40 -33.84
C ALA A 312 -8.35 -22.23 -33.64
N ASP A 313 -8.79 -21.84 -32.44
CA ASP A 313 -10.20 -21.60 -32.11
C ASP A 313 -10.82 -20.49 -32.97
N ALA A 314 -10.05 -19.45 -33.30
CA ALA A 314 -10.52 -18.38 -34.18
C ALA A 314 -10.74 -18.87 -35.63
N LEU A 315 -9.89 -19.76 -36.13
CA LEU A 315 -10.03 -20.40 -37.44
C LEU A 315 -11.26 -21.33 -37.45
N ILE A 316 -11.40 -22.18 -36.44
CA ILE A 316 -12.55 -23.07 -36.25
C ILE A 316 -13.85 -22.26 -36.19
N LYS A 317 -13.88 -21.20 -35.39
CA LYS A 317 -15.03 -20.30 -35.28
C LYS A 317 -15.41 -19.71 -36.63
N TYR A 318 -14.45 -19.35 -37.49
CA TYR A 318 -14.75 -18.86 -38.83
C TYR A 318 -15.38 -19.95 -39.72
N ILE A 319 -14.84 -21.17 -39.67
CA ILE A 319 -15.35 -22.31 -40.45
C ILE A 319 -16.79 -22.65 -40.04
N MET A 320 -17.09 -22.63 -38.74
CA MET A 320 -18.40 -23.00 -38.19
C MET A 320 -19.47 -21.90 -38.28
N ARG A 321 -19.14 -20.70 -38.79
CA ARG A 321 -20.11 -19.60 -38.95
C ARG A 321 -21.25 -19.97 -39.89
N LYS A 322 -22.48 -19.79 -39.45
CA LYS A 322 -23.72 -20.04 -40.23
C LYS A 322 -24.41 -18.76 -40.71
N ASP A 323 -23.93 -17.59 -40.29
CA ASP A 323 -24.50 -16.27 -40.53
C ASP A 323 -24.16 -15.67 -41.91
N LYS A 324 -23.13 -16.20 -42.59
CA LYS A 324 -22.66 -15.68 -43.87
C LYS A 324 -23.19 -16.49 -45.06
N PRO A 325 -23.59 -15.84 -46.16
CA PRO A 325 -24.04 -16.53 -47.36
C PRO A 325 -22.91 -17.38 -47.95
N SER A 326 -23.29 -18.54 -48.51
CA SER A 326 -22.40 -19.48 -49.19
C SER A 326 -21.98 -18.92 -50.54
N SER A 327 -20.92 -18.11 -50.55
CA SER A 327 -20.31 -17.52 -51.75
C SER A 327 -19.01 -18.24 -52.12
N GLN A 328 -18.59 -18.13 -53.39
CA GLN A 328 -17.28 -18.64 -53.85
C GLN A 328 -16.09 -18.07 -53.05
N THR A 329 -16.21 -16.83 -52.56
CA THR A 329 -15.21 -16.22 -51.66
C THR A 329 -15.19 -16.87 -50.27
N ARG A 330 -16.35 -17.27 -49.73
CA ARG A 330 -16.45 -18.01 -48.46
C ARG A 330 -15.89 -19.41 -48.58
N VAL A 331 -16.16 -20.12 -49.69
CA VAL A 331 -15.58 -21.44 -49.99
C VAL A 331 -14.05 -21.40 -49.98
N LYS A 332 -13.44 -20.44 -50.69
CA LYS A 332 -11.98 -20.26 -50.67
C LYS A 332 -11.47 -19.97 -49.25
N GLY A 333 -12.15 -19.10 -48.51
CA GLY A 333 -11.78 -18.74 -47.15
C GLY A 333 -11.91 -19.88 -46.14
N ILE A 334 -12.86 -20.81 -46.30
CA ILE A 334 -12.98 -22.01 -45.46
C ILE A 334 -11.86 -22.98 -45.81
N LYS A 335 -11.61 -23.23 -47.11
CA LYS A 335 -10.56 -24.14 -47.58
C LYS A 335 -9.18 -23.73 -47.05
N GLU A 336 -8.81 -22.45 -47.21
CA GLU A 336 -7.53 -21.91 -46.72
C GLU A 336 -7.35 -22.08 -45.21
N ARG A 337 -8.44 -21.99 -44.43
CA ARG A 337 -8.39 -22.12 -42.96
C ARG A 337 -8.32 -23.57 -42.52
N ILE A 338 -8.98 -24.49 -43.23
CA ILE A 338 -8.82 -25.94 -43.00
C ILE A 338 -7.38 -26.37 -43.30
N ASP A 339 -6.80 -25.89 -44.40
CA ASP A 339 -5.40 -26.15 -44.74
C ASP A 339 -4.44 -25.58 -43.68
N GLN A 340 -4.74 -24.39 -43.14
CA GLN A 340 -3.97 -23.81 -42.03
C GLN A 340 -4.09 -24.63 -40.73
N LEU A 341 -5.28 -25.14 -40.39
CA LEU A 341 -5.48 -26.04 -39.25
C LEU A 341 -4.67 -27.32 -39.41
N ARG A 342 -4.69 -27.94 -40.61
CA ARG A 342 -3.95 -29.17 -40.90
C ARG A 342 -2.42 -28.99 -40.85
N GLN A 343 -1.90 -27.82 -41.25
CA GLN A 343 -0.45 -27.58 -41.31
C GLN A 343 0.16 -27.05 -40.01
N LYS A 344 -0.55 -26.19 -39.27
CA LYS A 344 0.02 -25.43 -38.14
C LYS A 344 -0.57 -25.80 -36.77
N TYR A 345 -1.68 -26.53 -36.73
CA TYR A 345 -2.44 -26.81 -35.52
C TYR A 345 -2.89 -28.29 -35.45
N SER A 346 -2.12 -29.20 -36.05
CA SER A 346 -2.39 -30.66 -36.06
C SER A 346 -2.22 -31.32 -34.69
N ASP A 347 -1.57 -30.63 -33.76
CA ASP A 347 -1.44 -30.95 -32.35
C ASP A 347 -2.68 -30.55 -31.52
N ILE A 348 -3.51 -29.63 -32.03
CA ILE A 348 -4.73 -29.17 -31.37
C ILE A 348 -5.98 -29.83 -31.96
N VAL A 349 -6.04 -29.98 -33.29
CA VAL A 349 -7.22 -30.47 -34.00
C VAL A 349 -6.96 -31.87 -34.53
N SER A 350 -7.83 -32.80 -34.15
CA SER A 350 -7.75 -34.20 -34.60
C SER A 350 -8.17 -34.38 -36.05
N GLU A 351 -7.76 -35.48 -36.70
CA GLU A 351 -8.17 -35.79 -38.07
C GLU A 351 -9.71 -35.94 -38.21
N ASP A 352 -10.38 -36.44 -37.18
CA ASP A 352 -11.84 -36.57 -37.14
C ASP A 352 -12.55 -35.21 -37.13
N GLU A 353 -12.02 -34.23 -36.39
CA GLU A 353 -12.54 -32.86 -36.38
C GLU A 353 -12.30 -32.16 -37.73
N LEU A 354 -11.14 -32.37 -38.34
CA LEU A 354 -10.84 -31.88 -39.69
C LEU A 354 -11.81 -32.45 -40.73
N ALA A 355 -12.13 -33.75 -40.67
CA ALA A 355 -13.13 -34.36 -41.54
C ALA A 355 -14.53 -33.71 -41.35
N GLY A 356 -14.88 -33.37 -40.11
CA GLY A 356 -16.07 -32.59 -39.79
C GLY A 356 -16.08 -31.20 -40.44
N TYR A 357 -14.95 -30.51 -40.47
CA TYR A 357 -14.80 -29.21 -41.14
C TYR A 357 -14.81 -29.33 -42.67
N GLU A 358 -14.23 -30.39 -43.25
CA GLU A 358 -14.28 -30.69 -44.68
C GLU A 358 -15.72 -31.01 -45.14
N ALA A 359 -16.54 -31.63 -44.29
CA ALA A 359 -17.97 -31.82 -44.53
C ALA A 359 -18.75 -30.49 -44.55
N ILE A 360 -18.31 -29.47 -43.81
CA ILE A 360 -18.88 -28.12 -43.88
C ILE A 360 -18.46 -27.45 -45.20
N LEU A 361 -17.20 -27.59 -45.61
CA LEU A 361 -16.72 -27.05 -46.88
C LEU A 361 -17.50 -27.61 -48.08
N THR A 362 -17.70 -28.93 -48.14
CA THR A 362 -18.46 -29.59 -49.22
C THR A 362 -19.89 -29.09 -49.31
N LYS A 363 -20.61 -29.01 -48.18
CA LYS A 363 -21.96 -28.39 -48.15
C LYS A 363 -21.96 -26.94 -48.62
N THR A 364 -20.95 -26.17 -48.24
CA THR A 364 -20.84 -24.76 -48.63
C THR A 364 -20.58 -24.59 -50.13
N ILE A 365 -19.86 -25.54 -50.75
CA ILE A 365 -19.65 -25.59 -52.21
C ILE A 365 -20.98 -25.87 -52.92
N GLU A 366 -21.70 -26.91 -52.48
CA GLU A 366 -23.00 -27.28 -53.06
C GLU A 366 -24.00 -26.11 -53.00
N GLU A 367 -24.11 -25.44 -51.87
CA GLU A 367 -24.98 -24.26 -51.71
C GLU A 367 -24.56 -23.07 -52.59
N ALA A 368 -23.26 -22.85 -52.75
CA ALA A 368 -22.74 -21.76 -53.58
C ALA A 368 -22.96 -22.00 -55.08
N GLU A 369 -22.93 -23.26 -55.53
CA GLU A 369 -23.22 -23.65 -56.91
C GLU A 369 -24.72 -23.57 -57.22
N VAL A 370 -25.59 -23.99 -56.29
CA VAL A 370 -27.05 -23.86 -56.43
C VAL A 370 -27.48 -22.40 -56.48
N GLY A 371 -26.88 -21.52 -55.65
CA GLY A 371 -27.15 -20.07 -55.65
C GLY A 371 -26.77 -19.35 -56.95
N THR A 372 -25.82 -19.87 -57.73
CA THR A 372 -25.48 -19.33 -59.06
C THR A 372 -26.41 -19.79 -60.18
N SER A 373 -27.27 -20.79 -59.93
CA SER A 373 -28.20 -21.34 -60.93
C SER A 373 -29.62 -20.73 -60.87
N SER A 374 -29.91 -19.87 -59.88
CA SER A 374 -31.23 -19.25 -59.70
C SER A 374 -31.34 -17.78 -60.13
N ASP A 375 -30.34 -17.22 -60.84
CA ASP A 375 -30.46 -15.90 -61.47
C ASP A 375 -31.33 -16.00 -62.74
N ALA A 376 -32.65 -15.95 -62.55
CA ALA A 376 -33.58 -15.65 -63.62
C ALA A 376 -33.35 -14.20 -64.10
N PRO A 377 -33.29 -13.94 -65.42
CA PRO A 377 -32.96 -12.61 -65.93
C PRO A 377 -34.04 -11.60 -65.53
N ALA A 378 -33.61 -10.52 -64.88
CA ALA A 378 -34.42 -9.34 -64.62
C ALA A 378 -35.02 -8.82 -65.93
N GLN A 379 -36.35 -8.81 -66.02
CA GLN A 379 -37.07 -8.24 -67.14
C GLN A 379 -36.83 -6.72 -67.20
N PRO A 380 -36.62 -6.12 -68.39
CA PRO A 380 -36.41 -4.70 -68.52
C PRO A 380 -37.72 -3.94 -68.27
N VAL A 381 -37.71 -3.07 -67.26
CA VAL A 381 -38.81 -2.12 -66.98
C VAL A 381 -38.90 -1.13 -68.14
N LYS A 382 -39.97 -1.24 -68.94
CA LYS A 382 -40.34 -0.24 -69.94
C LYS A 382 -40.66 1.09 -69.23
N LYS A 383 -39.99 2.16 -69.66
CA LYS A 383 -40.37 3.53 -69.34
C LYS A 383 -41.66 3.87 -70.09
N GLU A 384 -42.78 3.97 -69.39
CA GLU A 384 -43.94 4.72 -69.88
C GLU A 384 -43.81 6.17 -69.43
N LYS A 385 -43.79 7.06 -70.42
CA LYS A 385 -44.02 8.49 -70.25
C LYS A 385 -45.50 8.70 -69.93
N VAL A 386 -45.79 9.40 -68.83
CA VAL A 386 -46.92 10.33 -68.71
C VAL A 386 -46.40 11.58 -68.04
#